data_AF-A0A839P6X4-F1
#
_entry.id   AF-A0A839P6X4-F1
#
_cell.length_a   1.000
_cell.length_b   1.000
_cell.length_c   1.000
_cell.angle_alpha   90.00
_cell.angle_beta   90.00
_cell.angle_gamma   90.00
#
_symmetry.space_group_name_H-M   'P 1'
#
loop_
_entity.id
_entity.type
_entity.pdbx_description
1 polymer ?
#
loop_
_entity_poly.entity_id
_entity_poly.type
_entity_poly.pdbx_seq_one_letter_code
_entity_poly.pdbx_strand_id
1 'polypeptide(L)' 'MSAAQAETVADWRARGYRGLRVMRCPECGCGTHSTWEDLSAAPDEDVVIVAQRVRCHECLQPPAGLAVVTYREAA' A
#
# COMPACT_ATOMS: atom_id res chain seq x y z
N MET A 1 -11.85 7.17 -23.36
CA MET A 1 -11.62 6.77 -21.96
C MET A 1 -10.14 6.98 -21.70
N SER A 2 -9.77 7.99 -20.91
CA SER A 2 -8.38 8.15 -20.50
C SER A 2 -8.03 6.95 -19.63
N ALA A 3 -7.11 6.10 -20.07
CA ALA A 3 -6.46 5.17 -19.16
C ALA A 3 -5.91 6.04 -18.01
N ALA A 4 -6.48 5.90 -16.81
CA ALA A 4 -5.90 6.53 -15.64
C ALA A 4 -4.46 6.06 -15.60
N GLN A 5 -3.51 6.97 -15.79
CA GLN A 5 -2.11 6.61 -15.63
C GLN A 5 -1.99 5.99 -14.25
N ALA A 6 -1.47 4.76 -14.20
CA ALA A 6 -1.23 4.10 -12.95
C ALA A 6 -0.27 4.99 -12.15
N GLU A 7 -0.68 5.37 -10.94
CA GLU A 7 0.14 6.25 -10.11
C GLU A 7 1.34 5.48 -9.58
N THR A 8 2.50 6.11 -9.66
CA THR A 8 3.76 5.54 -9.20
C THR A 8 3.96 5.78 -7.71
N VAL A 9 4.89 5.03 -7.10
CA VAL A 9 5.34 5.26 -5.72
C VAL A 9 5.89 6.69 -5.56
N ALA A 10 6.55 7.25 -6.58
CA ALA A 10 7.04 8.62 -6.57
C ALA A 10 5.89 9.64 -6.48
N ASP A 11 4.81 9.44 -7.24
CA ASP A 11 3.63 10.31 -7.18
C ASP A 11 3.01 10.30 -5.78
N TRP A 12 2.96 9.13 -5.15
CA TRP A 12 2.44 8.97 -3.79
C TRP A 12 3.34 9.60 -2.75
N ARG A 13 4.66 9.39 -2.86
CA ARG A 13 5.67 10.03 -1.99
C ARG A 13 5.61 11.55 -2.09
N ALA A 14 5.46 12.10 -3.30
CA ALA A 14 5.33 13.55 -3.51
C ALA A 14 4.07 14.14 -2.84
N ARG A 15 3.01 13.35 -2.70
CA ARG A 15 1.78 13.71 -1.97
C ARG A 15 1.90 13.53 -0.45
N GLY A 16 3.03 13.01 0.03
CA GLY A 16 3.31 12.77 1.44
C GLY A 16 2.90 11.40 1.96
N TYR A 17 2.58 10.45 1.09
CA TYR A 17 2.31 9.07 1.50
C TYR A 17 3.62 8.30 1.66
N ARG A 18 3.77 7.62 2.80
CA ARG A 18 4.99 6.86 3.13
C ARG A 18 4.84 5.33 3.00
N GLY A 19 3.65 4.84 2.65
CA GLY A 19 3.41 3.41 2.49
C GLY A 19 1.94 3.08 2.32
N LEU A 20 1.63 1.80 2.56
CA LEU A 20 0.30 1.23 2.43
C LEU A 20 -0.21 0.75 3.79
N ARG A 21 -1.50 0.93 4.04
CA ARG A 21 -2.18 0.40 5.22
C ARG A 21 -3.41 -0.40 4.81
N VAL A 22 -3.57 -1.55 5.45
CA VAL A 22 -4.77 -2.38 5.41
C VAL A 22 -5.44 -2.27 6.77
N MET A 23 -6.64 -1.70 6.80
CA MET A 23 -7.34 -1.44 8.06
C MET A 23 -7.81 -2.72 8.75
N ARG A 24 -8.15 -3.75 7.97
CA ARG A 24 -8.65 -5.03 8.49
C ARG A 24 -8.27 -6.15 7.53
N CYS A 25 -7.39 -7.04 7.97
CA CYS A 25 -7.11 -8.28 7.25
C CYS A 25 -8.39 -9.14 7.23
N PRO A 26 -8.84 -9.65 6.07
CA PRO A 26 -10.04 -10.47 5.99
C PRO A 26 -9.91 -11.79 6.74
N GLU A 27 -8.69 -12.30 6.90
CA GLU A 27 -8.42 -13.60 7.53
C GLU A 27 -8.39 -13.51 9.07
N CYS A 28 -7.67 -12.53 9.63
CA CYS A 28 -7.48 -12.43 11.09
C CYS A 28 -8.14 -11.21 11.73
N GLY A 29 -8.66 -10.27 10.93
CA GLY A 29 -9.27 -9.03 11.42
C GLY A 29 -8.28 -7.96 11.90
N CYS A 30 -6.99 -8.24 11.99
CA CYS A 30 -5.99 -7.26 12.43
C CYS A 30 -5.66 -6.24 11.34
N GLY A 31 -5.32 -5.03 11.75
CA GLY A 31 -4.76 -4.02 10.86
C GLY A 31 -3.29 -4.31 10.55
N THR A 32 -2.84 -4.00 9.34
CA THR A 32 -1.42 -4.07 8.96
C THR A 32 -1.01 -2.82 8.20
N HIS A 33 0.26 -2.43 8.28
CA HIS A 33 0.81 -1.33 7.50
C HIS A 33 2.23 -1.68 7.07
N SER A 34 2.64 -1.24 5.90
CA SER A 34 4.00 -1.45 5.38
C SER A 34 4.46 -0.18 4.70
N THR A 35 5.67 0.27 5.01
CA THR A 35 6.30 1.41 4.33
C THR A 35 6.69 1.04 2.90
N TRP A 36 7.00 2.04 2.07
CA TRP A 36 7.55 1.77 0.73
C TRP A 36 8.86 0.98 0.82
N GLU A 37 9.65 1.23 1.86
CA GLU A 37 10.92 0.56 2.14
C GLU A 37 10.70 -0.90 2.55
N ASP A 38 9.73 -1.19 3.43
CA ASP A 38 9.35 -2.56 3.81
C ASP A 38 8.90 -3.38 2.60
N LEU A 39 8.27 -2.73 1.62
CA LEU A 39 7.79 -3.34 0.38
C LEU A 39 8.87 -3.38 -0.71
N SER A 40 10.08 -2.89 -0.43
CA SER A 40 11.19 -2.76 -1.37
C SER A 40 10.74 -2.07 -2.68
N ALA A 41 9.91 -1.03 -2.55
CA ALA A 41 9.27 -0.36 -3.66
C ALA A 41 10.18 0.72 -4.26
N ALA A 42 10.52 0.58 -5.54
CA ALA A 42 11.23 1.62 -6.28
C ALA A 42 10.29 2.78 -6.68
N PRO A 43 10.81 4.02 -6.84
CA PRO A 43 9.97 5.19 -7.08
C PRO A 43 9.12 5.13 -8.34
N ASP A 44 9.60 4.45 -9.38
CA ASP A 44 8.95 4.30 -10.69
C ASP A 44 7.94 3.13 -10.75
N GLU A 45 7.84 2.34 -9.68
CA GLU A 45 6.90 1.22 -9.63
C GLU A 45 5.45 1.69 -9.50
N ASP A 46 4.56 0.94 -10.14
CA ASP A 46 3.11 1.07 -10.01
C ASP A 46 2.67 0.70 -8.58
N VAL A 47 1.95 1.60 -7.91
CA VAL A 47 1.45 1.37 -6.55
C VAL A 47 0.53 0.16 -6.47
N VAL A 48 -0.23 -0.15 -7.52
CA VAL A 48 -1.09 -1.34 -7.59
C VAL A 48 -0.26 -2.62 -7.59
N ILE A 49 0.88 -2.63 -8.29
CA ILE A 49 1.81 -3.77 -8.28
C ILE A 49 2.46 -3.90 -6.90
N VAL A 50 2.92 -2.79 -6.31
CA VAL A 50 3.53 -2.77 -4.97
C VAL A 50 2.53 -3.24 -3.90
N ALA A 51 1.25 -2.86 -4.02
CA ALA A 51 0.18 -3.28 -3.12
C ALA A 51 0.00 -4.80 -3.05
N GLN A 52 0.27 -5.52 -4.14
CA GLN A 52 0.20 -6.99 -4.17
C GLN A 52 1.28 -7.65 -3.30
N ARG A 53 2.32 -6.92 -2.88
CA ARG A 53 3.39 -7.40 -1.99
C ARG A 53 2.97 -7.38 -0.52
N VAL A 54 1.97 -6.57 -0.16
CA VAL A 54 1.53 -6.43 1.23
C VAL A 54 1.06 -7.78 1.77
N ARG A 55 1.50 -8.11 2.98
CA ARG A 55 1.03 -9.26 3.75
C ARG A 55 0.60 -8.78 5.13
N CYS A 56 -0.41 -9.41 5.71
CA CYS A 56 -0.77 -9.16 7.10
C CYS A 56 0.40 -9.55 8.01
N HIS A 57 0.83 -8.68 8.92
CA HIS A 57 1.92 -9.00 9.85
C HIS A 57 1.60 -10.16 10.80
N GLU A 58 0.32 -10.37 11.12
CA GLU A 58 -0.11 -11.42 12.07
C GLU A 58 -0.23 -12.80 11.40
N CYS A 59 -0.96 -12.89 10.29
CA CYS A 59 -1.26 -14.17 9.65
C CYS A 59 -0.53 -14.43 8.33
N LEU A 60 0.27 -13.45 7.87
CA LEU A 60 1.03 -13.49 6.61
C LEU A 60 0.18 -13.71 5.36
N GLN A 61 -1.15 -13.62 5.46
CA GLN A 61 -2.04 -13.77 4.32
C GLN A 61 -2.07 -12.49 3.47
N PRO A 62 -2.26 -12.62 2.14
CA PRO A 62 -2.51 -11.48 1.29
C PRO A 62 -3.85 -10.85 1.70
N PRO A 63 -3.89 -9.55 1.98
CA PRO A 63 -5.13 -8.87 2.28
C PRO A 63 -5.99 -8.85 1.00
N ALA A 64 -7.05 -9.65 0.96
CA ALA A 64 -7.92 -9.72 -0.20
C ALA A 64 -8.52 -8.34 -0.51
N GLY A 65 -8.30 -7.87 -1.74
CA GLY A 65 -9.21 -6.95 -2.43
C GLY A 65 -9.06 -5.44 -2.23
N LEU A 66 -8.41 -4.90 -1.19
CA LEU A 66 -8.40 -3.44 -1.00
C LEU A 66 -7.13 -2.93 -0.33
N ALA A 67 -6.09 -2.67 -1.12
CA ALA A 67 -4.98 -1.82 -0.71
C ALA A 67 -5.34 -0.36 -0.93
N VAL A 68 -6.26 0.19 -0.14
CA VAL A 68 -6.47 1.64 -0.13
C VAL A 68 -6.78 2.09 1.28
N VAL A 69 -5.76 2.27 2.12
CA VAL A 69 -5.78 3.36 3.09
C VAL A 69 -4.39 4.00 3.17
N THR A 70 -4.40 5.26 2.79
CA THR A 70 -3.30 6.23 2.77
C THR A 70 -3.08 6.79 4.18
N TYR A 71 -1.96 6.45 4.83
CA TYR A 71 -1.57 7.20 6.02
C TYR A 71 -0.80 8.45 5.57
N ARG A 72 -1.37 9.61 5.87
CA ARG A 72 -0.66 10.88 5.92
C ARG A 72 -0.39 11.10 7.40
N GLU A 73 0.86 11.23 7.83
CA GLU A 73 1.12 11.67 9.21
C GLU A 73 0.38 12.99 9.43
N ALA A 74 -0.47 13.04 10.45
CA ALA A 74 -1.00 14.30 10.93
C ALA A 74 0.17 15.06 11.56
N ALA A 75 0.34 16.33 11.17
CA ALA A 75 1.35 17.24 11.69
C ALA A 75 1.23 17.41 13.21
#